data_AF-A0AAU5LEP9-F1
#
_entry.id   AF-A0AAU5LEP9-F1
#
_cell.length_a   1.000
_cell.length_b   1.000
_cell.length_c   1.000
_cell.angle_alpha   90.00
_cell.angle_beta   90.00
_cell.angle_gamma   90.00
#
_symmetry.space_group_name_H-M   'P 1'
#
loop_
_entity.id
_entity.type
_entity.pdbx_description
1 polymer ?
#
loop_
_entity_poly.entity_id
_entity_poly.type
_entity_poly.pdbx_seq_one_letter_code
_entity_poly.pdbx_strand_id
1 'polypeptide(L)'
;MDAEEARRLNALYDEVLGGGRASAEPRPVVAESWQRSLAAQVDPELDAPPVVYGADRLAEVRESHPLNAVLPVLRQTLTSIADEASHIMVITDAHGLILWREGAADVRRQADRVALSEGAIWSEDAIGTNGMGTALATGQPVQIHSAEHLVRRIHPWTCAAAPVHDPDTGKLIGAVDISGPLRTVHPAMMALVTAAARLAEGQLQVLMAAADEQLRARNMRHLMALGEQSGALLTPTGRVLAVQPLGWLPDRLIVPDGADRIELGDGREAVVEPLDEGYLLRIPGTSRRRTSLDLKLLGGSQPIATVNGRPIALTLRRAEVLALLMLHPAGLTAEQLMLQLYGDEGNPTTVRGEMHRLRNLLGSGVLDTKPYRIIADVTGDVDLVRKALAQRDLGTALQYYSGPLLSRSEAPALRAERDELDATLRAAVLESADTDQLWQFAQTSTGADDLEVYERLEAALPLDDPRRPTAVVRRLRLSEE
;
A
#
# COMPACT_ATOMS: atom_id res chain seq x y z
N MET A 1 -15.69 10.21 45.80
CA MET A 1 -14.59 10.17 46.79
C MET A 1 -15.15 10.64 48.12
N ASP A 2 -14.79 10.00 49.23
CA ASP A 2 -15.25 10.42 50.56
C ASP A 2 -14.42 11.60 51.12
N ALA A 3 -14.91 12.22 52.20
CA ALA A 3 -14.26 13.37 52.84
C ALA A 3 -13.00 13.00 53.64
N GLU A 4 -12.75 11.72 53.88
CA GLU A 4 -11.56 11.25 54.58
C GLU A 4 -10.37 11.19 53.62
N GLU A 5 -10.56 10.62 52.43
CA GLU A 5 -9.55 10.59 51.39
C GLU A 5 -9.18 11.99 50.91
N ALA A 6 -10.16 12.89 50.78
CA ALA A 6 -9.87 14.30 50.47
C ALA A 6 -8.97 14.96 51.53
N ARG A 7 -9.21 14.71 52.82
CA ARG A 7 -8.36 15.23 53.92
C ARG A 7 -6.97 14.62 53.90
N ARG A 8 -6.87 13.32 53.62
CA ARG A 8 -5.59 12.62 53.48
C ARG A 8 -4.74 13.20 52.34
N LEU A 9 -5.35 13.47 51.19
CA LEU A 9 -4.67 14.10 50.05
C LEU A 9 -4.16 15.50 50.41
N ASN A 10 -4.95 16.32 51.12
CA ASN A 10 -4.51 17.65 51.56
C ASN A 10 -3.32 17.57 52.53
N ALA A 11 -3.37 16.65 53.50
CA ALA A 11 -2.24 16.45 54.43
C ALA A 11 -0.97 16.02 53.70
N LEU A 12 -1.09 15.06 52.77
CA LEU A 12 0.03 14.61 51.94
C LEU A 12 0.61 15.75 51.10
N TYR A 13 -0.25 16.57 50.48
CA TYR A 13 0.16 17.74 49.72
C TYR A 13 0.96 18.73 50.57
N ASP A 14 0.48 19.05 51.78
CA ASP A 14 1.17 19.96 52.70
C ASP A 14 2.52 19.41 53.17
N GLU A 15 2.60 18.10 53.43
CA GLU A 15 3.85 17.45 53.82
C GLU A 15 4.90 17.51 52.70
N VAL A 16 4.48 17.24 51.46
CA VAL A 16 5.39 17.24 50.29
C VAL A 16 5.85 18.65 49.94
N LEU A 17 4.94 19.63 49.86
CA LEU A 17 5.32 21.01 49.53
C LEU A 17 5.99 21.75 50.70
N GLY A 18 5.75 21.32 51.94
CA GLY A 18 6.41 21.85 53.14
C GLY A 18 7.88 21.47 53.29
N GLY A 19 8.43 20.63 52.41
CA GLY A 19 9.84 20.22 52.43
C GLY A 19 10.24 19.26 53.56
N GLY A 20 9.26 18.70 54.27
CA GLY A 20 9.44 17.72 55.33
C GLY A 20 9.53 16.28 54.80
N ARG A 21 9.72 15.31 55.70
CA ARG A 21 9.59 13.89 55.35
C ARG A 21 8.10 13.54 55.26
N ALA A 22 7.60 13.35 54.03
CA ALA A 22 6.22 12.96 53.80
C ALA A 22 5.90 11.55 54.36
N SER A 23 4.69 11.39 54.86
CA SER A 23 4.16 10.15 55.44
C SER A 23 3.82 9.09 54.40
N ALA A 24 3.63 9.50 53.14
CA ALA A 24 3.40 8.67 51.98
C ALA A 24 3.96 9.35 50.72
N GLU A 25 3.96 8.64 49.59
CA GLU A 25 4.26 9.21 48.28
C GLU A 25 2.96 9.46 47.50
N PRO A 26 2.85 10.58 46.76
CA PRO A 26 1.75 10.79 45.82
C PRO A 26 1.74 9.69 44.74
N ARG A 27 0.61 9.53 44.04
CA ARG A 27 0.57 8.65 42.86
C ARG A 27 1.67 9.06 41.88
N PRO A 28 2.37 8.12 41.21
CA PRO A 28 3.52 8.45 40.35
C PRO A 28 3.22 9.55 39.32
N VAL A 29 2.08 9.45 38.63
CA VAL A 29 1.64 10.46 37.65
C VAL A 29 1.47 11.87 38.25
N VAL A 30 1.03 11.95 39.51
CA VAL A 30 0.85 13.21 40.25
C VAL A 30 2.19 13.75 40.69
N ALA A 31 3.06 12.91 41.27
CA ALA A 31 4.40 13.32 41.69
C ALA A 31 5.24 13.85 40.52
N GLU A 32 5.21 13.16 39.37
CA GLU A 32 5.88 13.60 38.15
C GLU A 32 5.30 14.91 37.61
N SER A 33 3.97 15.08 37.65
CA SER A 33 3.30 16.31 37.23
C SER A 33 3.63 17.50 38.16
N TRP A 34 3.67 17.28 39.48
CA TRP A 34 4.11 18.29 40.45
C TRP A 34 5.54 18.71 40.17
N GLN A 35 6.43 17.76 39.91
CA GLN A 35 7.81 18.05 39.56
C GLN A 35 7.93 18.93 38.31
N ARG A 36 7.20 18.60 37.23
CA ARG A 36 7.19 19.41 35.99
C ARG A 36 6.63 20.81 36.23
N SER A 37 5.51 20.89 36.94
CA SER A 37 4.82 22.15 37.24
C SER A 37 5.67 23.09 38.12
N LEU A 38 6.31 22.55 39.17
CA LEU A 38 7.19 23.31 40.05
C LEU A 38 8.49 23.72 39.33
N ALA A 39 9.01 22.88 38.43
CA ALA A 39 10.15 23.24 37.58
C ALA A 39 9.80 24.39 36.61
N ALA A 40 8.54 24.48 36.19
CA ALA A 40 7.98 25.62 35.44
C ALA A 40 7.65 26.85 36.31
N GLN A 41 7.97 26.81 37.61
CA GLN A 41 7.76 27.90 38.57
C GLN A 41 6.28 28.28 38.78
N VAL A 42 5.36 27.32 38.61
CA VAL A 42 3.96 27.55 38.97
C VAL A 42 3.82 27.71 40.48
N ASP A 43 3.24 28.83 40.91
CA ASP A 43 2.91 29.08 42.31
C ASP A 43 1.72 28.21 42.75
N PRO A 44 1.85 27.36 43.78
CA PRO A 44 0.74 26.59 44.33
C PRO A 44 -0.44 27.44 44.85
N GLU A 45 -0.22 28.73 45.14
CA GLU A 45 -1.24 29.70 45.53
C GLU A 45 -1.74 30.58 44.36
N LEU A 46 -1.42 30.23 43.11
CA LEU A 46 -1.79 31.01 41.93
C LEU A 46 -3.30 31.29 41.86
N ASP A 47 -3.64 32.56 41.61
CA ASP A 47 -5.04 33.00 41.57
C ASP A 47 -5.77 32.63 40.28
N ALA A 48 -5.11 32.76 39.13
CA ALA A 48 -5.68 32.49 37.81
C ALA A 48 -4.57 32.18 36.77
N PRO A 49 -4.86 31.35 35.76
CA PRO A 49 -3.96 31.13 34.63
C PRO A 49 -3.96 32.33 33.65
N PRO A 50 -2.99 32.39 32.73
CA PRO A 50 -3.01 33.32 31.62
C PRO A 50 -4.24 33.11 30.71
N VAL A 51 -4.89 34.22 30.33
CA VAL A 51 -5.92 34.26 29.28
C VAL A 51 -5.28 34.83 28.01
N VAL A 52 -5.20 34.03 26.96
CA VAL A 52 -4.45 34.36 25.73
C VAL A 52 -5.33 34.95 24.65
N TYR A 53 -6.58 34.47 24.53
CA TYR A 53 -7.52 34.96 23.53
C TYR A 53 -8.79 35.50 24.17
N GLY A 54 -9.16 36.71 23.76
CA GLY A 54 -10.51 37.24 23.95
C GLY A 54 -11.54 36.51 23.08
N ALA A 55 -12.82 36.74 23.38
CA ALA A 55 -13.94 36.09 22.68
C ALA A 55 -13.96 36.38 21.16
N ASP A 56 -13.39 37.50 20.73
CA ASP A 56 -13.28 37.96 19.34
C ASP A 56 -12.30 37.13 18.51
N ARG A 57 -11.19 36.68 19.10
CA ARG A 57 -10.16 35.87 18.42
C ARG A 57 -10.37 34.37 18.54
N LEU A 58 -11.07 33.92 19.58
CA LEU A 58 -11.28 32.49 19.83
C LEU A 58 -12.14 31.82 18.74
N ALA A 59 -13.02 32.57 18.07
CA ALA A 59 -13.83 32.04 16.97
C ALA A 59 -12.97 31.54 15.79
N GLU A 60 -11.96 32.33 15.39
CA GLU A 60 -11.02 31.98 14.31
C GLU A 60 -10.20 30.74 14.67
N VAL A 61 -9.70 30.68 15.92
CA VAL A 61 -8.96 29.52 16.44
C VAL A 61 -9.84 28.27 16.40
N ARG A 62 -11.08 28.35 16.88
CA ARG A 62 -12.04 27.23 16.85
C ARG A 62 -12.33 26.74 15.44
N GLU A 63 -12.58 27.64 14.50
CA GLU A 63 -12.96 27.27 13.13
C GLU A 63 -11.85 26.47 12.43
N SER A 64 -10.60 26.88 12.63
CA SER A 64 -9.42 26.21 12.06
C SER A 64 -8.98 24.94 12.80
N HIS A 65 -9.45 24.72 14.03
CA HIS A 65 -8.98 23.61 14.85
C HIS A 65 -9.59 22.25 14.42
N PRO A 66 -8.81 21.16 14.27
CA PRO A 66 -9.32 19.86 13.81
C PRO A 66 -10.48 19.31 14.66
N LEU A 67 -10.47 19.53 15.97
CA LEU A 67 -11.53 19.07 16.87
C LEU A 67 -12.89 19.72 16.61
N ASN A 68 -12.96 20.84 15.89
CA ASN A 68 -14.23 21.47 15.50
C ASN A 68 -15.10 20.52 14.67
N ALA A 69 -14.49 19.73 13.78
CA ALA A 69 -15.19 18.78 12.92
C ALA A 69 -15.87 17.62 13.70
N VAL A 70 -15.37 17.33 14.92
CA VAL A 70 -15.87 16.23 15.78
C VAL A 70 -16.55 16.73 17.05
N LEU A 71 -16.66 18.05 17.23
CA LEU A 71 -17.38 18.65 18.33
C LEU A 71 -18.83 18.15 18.47
N PRO A 72 -19.62 17.93 17.39
CA PRO A 72 -20.97 17.38 17.52
C PRO A 72 -21.00 16.00 18.19
N VAL A 73 -20.04 15.13 17.88
CA VAL A 73 -19.92 13.79 18.46
C VAL A 73 -19.51 13.86 19.94
N LEU A 74 -18.58 14.76 20.27
CA LEU A 74 -18.18 15.01 21.66
C LEU A 74 -19.36 15.53 22.49
N ARG A 75 -20.14 16.49 21.96
CA ARG A 75 -21.37 16.99 22.61
C ARG A 75 -22.39 15.89 22.84
N GLN A 76 -22.65 15.07 21.82
CA GLN A 76 -23.61 13.97 21.93
C GLN A 76 -23.21 12.95 23.01
N THR A 77 -21.90 12.74 23.18
CA THR A 77 -21.36 11.74 24.11
C THR A 77 -21.29 12.26 25.55
N LEU A 78 -20.94 13.54 25.72
CA LEU A 78 -20.54 14.07 27.02
C LEU A 78 -21.51 15.10 27.62
N THR A 79 -22.18 15.92 26.82
CA THR A 79 -22.95 17.06 27.34
C THR A 79 -24.21 16.63 28.09
N SER A 80 -24.95 15.62 27.61
CA SER A 80 -26.15 15.11 28.30
C SER A 80 -25.82 14.54 29.69
N ILE A 81 -24.74 13.77 29.78
CA ILE A 81 -24.26 13.21 31.04
C ILE A 81 -23.71 14.31 31.94
N ALA A 82 -23.02 15.30 31.38
CA ALA A 82 -22.48 16.42 32.15
C ALA A 82 -23.58 17.27 32.81
N ASP A 83 -24.66 17.56 32.08
CA ASP A 83 -25.80 18.33 32.61
C ASP A 83 -26.51 17.59 33.75
N GLU A 84 -26.77 16.29 33.59
CA GLU A 84 -27.45 15.48 34.61
C GLU A 84 -26.56 15.19 35.84
N ALA A 85 -25.25 15.05 35.64
CA ALA A 85 -24.31 14.66 36.68
C ALA A 85 -23.61 15.83 37.39
N SER A 86 -23.99 17.09 37.13
CA SER A 86 -23.31 18.29 37.66
C SER A 86 -21.82 18.33 37.29
N HIS A 87 -21.52 18.18 35.99
CA HIS A 87 -20.19 18.35 35.41
C HIS A 87 -20.21 19.34 34.24
N ILE A 88 -19.01 19.66 33.76
CA ILE A 88 -18.77 20.36 32.49
C ILE A 88 -17.82 19.53 31.63
N MET A 89 -18.07 19.53 30.34
CA MET A 89 -17.12 19.12 29.32
C MET A 89 -16.22 20.31 28.98
N VAL A 90 -14.91 20.06 28.91
CA VAL A 90 -13.90 21.02 28.48
C VAL A 90 -13.09 20.38 27.35
N ILE A 91 -12.84 21.13 26.29
CA ILE A 91 -11.98 20.69 25.18
C ILE A 91 -10.88 21.72 24.99
N THR A 92 -9.64 21.23 24.87
CA THR A 92 -8.43 22.04 24.70
C THR A 92 -7.72 21.73 23.39
N ASP A 93 -6.89 22.67 22.91
CA ASP A 93 -5.86 22.37 21.91
C ASP A 93 -4.65 21.66 22.55
N ALA A 94 -3.64 21.33 21.72
CA ALA A 94 -2.43 20.65 22.18
C ALA A 94 -1.57 21.46 23.18
N HIS A 95 -1.79 22.78 23.27
CA HIS A 95 -1.09 23.68 24.19
C HIS A 95 -1.90 23.95 25.47
N GLY A 96 -3.07 23.30 25.64
CA GLY A 96 -3.92 23.48 26.79
C GLY A 96 -4.81 24.72 26.73
N LEU A 97 -4.92 25.39 25.57
CA LEU A 97 -5.88 26.48 25.39
C LEU A 97 -7.30 25.91 25.40
N ILE A 98 -8.16 26.41 26.29
CA ILE A 98 -9.55 25.98 26.35
C ILE A 98 -10.32 26.54 25.15
N LEU A 99 -10.73 25.64 24.26
CA LEU A 99 -11.49 25.94 23.06
C LEU A 99 -12.98 25.92 23.32
N TRP A 100 -13.51 24.90 24.01
CA TRP A 100 -14.95 24.78 24.27
C TRP A 100 -15.21 24.36 25.71
N ARG A 101 -16.26 24.95 26.32
CA ARG A 101 -16.72 24.58 27.66
C ARG A 101 -18.25 24.54 27.73
N GLU A 102 -18.80 23.36 27.95
CA GLU A 102 -20.25 23.10 27.95
C GLU A 102 -20.69 22.22 29.13
N GLY A 103 -21.95 22.32 29.55
CA GLY A 103 -22.50 21.54 30.67
C GLY A 103 -23.22 22.42 31.71
N ALA A 104 -23.36 21.88 32.92
CA ALA A 104 -24.25 22.42 33.94
C ALA A 104 -23.93 23.87 34.31
N ALA A 105 -24.95 24.75 34.29
CA ALA A 105 -24.77 26.19 34.44
C ALA A 105 -24.20 26.61 35.81
N ASP A 106 -24.52 25.89 36.88
CA ASP A 106 -23.99 26.12 38.22
C ASP A 106 -22.52 25.69 38.35
N VAL A 107 -22.13 24.63 37.63
CA VAL A 107 -20.73 24.18 37.55
C VAL A 107 -19.92 25.14 36.71
N ARG A 108 -20.44 25.66 35.60
CA ARG A 108 -19.79 26.73 34.82
C ARG A 108 -19.51 27.98 35.66
N ARG A 109 -20.47 28.41 36.49
CA ARG A 109 -20.26 29.51 37.45
C ARG A 109 -19.19 29.21 38.51
N GLN A 110 -19.04 27.94 38.91
CA GLN A 110 -17.95 27.54 39.80
C GLN A 110 -16.62 27.55 39.05
N ALA A 111 -16.59 27.06 37.81
CA ALA A 111 -15.42 27.02 36.94
C ALA A 111 -14.87 28.44 36.69
N ASP A 112 -15.73 29.44 36.54
CA ASP A 112 -15.32 30.85 36.42
C ASP A 112 -14.52 31.35 37.63
N ARG A 113 -14.77 30.83 38.84
CA ARG A 113 -14.06 31.23 40.07
C ARG A 113 -12.62 30.69 40.16
N VAL A 114 -12.32 29.68 39.36
CA VAL A 114 -10.97 29.11 39.20
C VAL A 114 -10.39 29.46 37.83
N ALA A 115 -11.03 30.37 37.08
CA ALA A 115 -10.65 30.77 35.72
C ALA A 115 -10.51 29.59 34.74
N LEU A 116 -11.33 28.55 34.93
CA LEU A 116 -11.54 27.47 33.97
C LEU A 116 -12.52 27.95 32.89
N SER A 117 -12.03 28.82 32.01
CA SER A 117 -12.82 29.53 31.02
C SER A 117 -12.21 29.47 29.63
N GLU A 118 -13.05 29.59 28.61
CA GLU A 118 -12.64 29.56 27.21
C GLU A 118 -11.64 30.69 26.91
N GLY A 119 -10.55 30.37 26.19
CA GLY A 119 -9.45 31.31 25.94
C GLY A 119 -8.32 31.30 26.98
N ALA A 120 -8.48 30.60 28.10
CA ALA A 120 -7.42 30.40 29.10
C ALA A 120 -6.53 29.19 28.78
N ILE A 121 -5.26 29.25 29.17
CA ILE A 121 -4.32 28.11 29.07
C ILE A 121 -4.32 27.30 30.37
N TRP A 122 -4.55 26.00 30.25
CA TRP A 122 -4.62 25.04 31.35
C TRP A 122 -3.56 23.92 31.25
N SER A 123 -2.42 24.20 30.62
CA SER A 123 -1.24 23.33 30.65
C SER A 123 -0.60 23.29 32.04
N GLU A 124 0.20 22.25 32.30
CA GLU A 124 0.89 22.09 33.60
C GLU A 124 1.84 23.25 33.92
N ASP A 125 2.50 23.81 32.90
CA ASP A 125 3.41 24.96 33.06
C ASP A 125 2.69 26.30 33.24
N ALA A 126 1.36 26.35 33.06
CA ALA A 126 0.55 27.56 33.23
C ALA A 126 -0.26 27.59 34.53
N ILE A 127 -0.84 26.45 34.93
CA ILE A 127 -1.73 26.37 36.11
C ILE A 127 -1.43 25.15 37.01
N GLY A 128 -0.30 24.49 36.75
CA GLY A 128 0.12 23.33 37.51
C GLY A 128 -0.71 22.09 37.21
N THR A 129 -0.47 21.05 37.98
CA THR A 129 -1.13 19.75 37.83
C THR A 129 -2.64 19.86 37.83
N ASN A 130 -3.23 19.43 36.73
CA ASN A 130 -4.67 19.38 36.49
C ASN A 130 -5.00 18.29 35.46
N GLY A 131 -6.28 17.91 35.31
CA GLY A 131 -6.67 16.80 34.43
C GLY A 131 -6.20 16.94 32.98
N MET A 132 -6.64 18.00 32.29
CA MET A 132 -6.33 18.21 30.87
C MET A 132 -4.84 18.48 30.61
N GLY A 133 -4.19 19.31 31.43
CA GLY A 133 -2.76 19.59 31.32
C GLY A 133 -1.90 18.34 31.50
N THR A 134 -2.24 17.49 32.48
CA THR A 134 -1.52 16.24 32.71
C THR A 134 -1.76 15.22 31.60
N ALA A 135 -2.99 15.14 31.09
CA ALA A 135 -3.30 14.29 29.95
C ALA A 135 -2.53 14.69 28.69
N LEU A 136 -2.37 16.01 28.45
CA LEU A 136 -1.55 16.54 27.36
C LEU A 136 -0.07 16.22 27.56
N ALA A 137 0.48 16.45 28.77
CA ALA A 137 1.89 16.23 29.07
C ALA A 137 2.29 14.75 29.02
N THR A 138 1.39 13.85 29.42
CA THR A 138 1.65 12.41 29.46
C THR A 138 1.26 11.68 28.17
N GLY A 139 0.40 12.30 27.35
CA GLY A 139 -0.22 11.63 26.20
C GLY A 139 -1.09 10.43 26.62
N GLN A 140 -1.60 10.41 27.86
CA GLN A 140 -2.42 9.32 28.41
C GLN A 140 -3.68 9.86 29.10
N PRO A 141 -4.76 9.06 29.20
CA PRO A 141 -5.90 9.42 30.02
C PRO A 141 -5.52 9.52 31.50
N VAL A 142 -5.88 10.63 32.15
CA VAL A 142 -5.53 10.91 33.55
C VAL A 142 -6.75 11.41 34.33
N GLN A 143 -6.82 10.98 35.58
CA GLN A 143 -7.74 11.52 36.57
C GLN A 143 -6.95 12.25 37.65
N ILE A 144 -7.36 13.47 37.99
CA ILE A 144 -6.79 14.28 39.07
C ILE A 144 -7.94 14.74 39.97
N HIS A 145 -7.77 14.58 41.28
CA HIS A 145 -8.81 14.91 42.25
C HIS A 145 -8.24 15.66 43.45
N SER A 146 -9.02 16.58 44.01
CA SER A 146 -8.66 17.21 45.28
C SER A 146 -7.26 17.84 45.25
N ALA A 147 -6.51 17.69 46.34
CA ALA A 147 -5.14 18.12 46.51
C ALA A 147 -4.11 17.34 45.69
N GLU A 148 -4.51 16.60 44.66
CA GLU A 148 -3.60 16.20 43.59
C GLU A 148 -3.39 17.34 42.57
N HIS A 149 -4.34 18.27 42.49
CA HIS A 149 -4.12 19.52 41.76
C HIS A 149 -2.99 20.29 42.43
N LEU A 150 -2.07 20.86 41.64
CA LEU A 150 -0.98 21.63 42.25
C LEU A 150 -1.50 22.93 42.87
N VAL A 151 -2.45 23.61 42.22
CA VAL A 151 -2.97 24.89 42.70
C VAL A 151 -4.10 24.67 43.70
N ARG A 152 -3.95 25.20 44.92
CA ARG A 152 -4.87 24.95 46.04
C ARG A 152 -6.32 25.31 45.76
N ARG A 153 -6.52 26.39 44.99
CA ARG A 153 -7.84 26.88 44.59
C ARG A 153 -8.67 25.82 43.83
N ILE A 154 -8.00 24.84 43.22
CA ILE A 154 -8.61 23.78 42.41
C ILE A 154 -8.92 22.52 43.25
N HIS A 155 -8.48 22.43 44.52
CA HIS A 155 -8.76 21.27 45.38
C HIS A 155 -10.27 20.91 45.55
N PRO A 156 -11.25 21.83 45.39
CA PRO A 156 -12.66 21.44 45.38
C PRO A 156 -13.11 20.68 44.13
N TRP A 157 -12.24 20.38 43.17
CA TRP A 157 -12.55 19.80 41.87
C TRP A 157 -12.05 18.37 41.68
N THR A 158 -12.72 17.68 40.77
CA THR A 158 -12.27 16.46 40.14
C THR A 158 -12.26 16.64 38.63
N CYS A 159 -11.23 16.12 37.97
CA CYS A 159 -11.06 16.17 36.53
C CYS A 159 -10.74 14.77 35.99
N ALA A 160 -11.31 14.44 34.84
CA ALA A 160 -11.05 13.22 34.10
C ALA A 160 -10.82 13.61 32.64
N ALA A 161 -9.60 13.45 32.15
CA ALA A 161 -9.22 13.91 30.83
C ALA A 161 -8.60 12.78 30.00
N ALA A 162 -8.78 12.86 28.68
CA ALA A 162 -8.14 12.01 27.71
C ALA A 162 -7.59 12.85 26.54
N PRO A 163 -6.35 12.56 26.09
CA PRO A 163 -5.78 13.20 24.92
C PRO A 163 -6.50 12.74 23.65
N VAL A 164 -6.47 13.58 22.63
CA VAL A 164 -6.95 13.28 21.27
C VAL A 164 -5.80 13.48 20.30
N HIS A 165 -5.58 12.51 19.43
CA HIS A 165 -4.52 12.50 18.44
C HIS A 165 -5.06 12.64 17.02
N ASP A 166 -4.26 13.25 16.16
CA ASP A 166 -4.48 13.28 14.73
C ASP A 166 -4.35 11.84 14.17
N PRO A 167 -5.37 11.27 13.52
CA PRO A 167 -5.30 9.95 12.93
C PRO A 167 -4.32 9.85 11.74
N ASP A 168 -3.95 10.99 11.13
CA ASP A 168 -2.96 11.05 10.06
C ASP A 168 -1.54 10.96 10.66
N THR A 169 -1.19 11.91 11.52
CA THR A 169 0.21 12.09 11.98
C THR A 169 0.52 11.42 13.32
N GLY A 170 -0.48 11.00 14.08
CA GLY A 170 -0.35 10.51 15.46
C GLY A 170 0.00 11.62 16.47
N LYS A 171 0.08 12.88 16.03
CA LYS A 171 0.40 14.01 16.92
C LYS A 171 -0.78 14.30 17.84
N LEU A 172 -0.46 14.71 19.06
CA LEU A 172 -1.44 15.25 20.00
C LEU A 172 -2.03 16.54 19.42
N ILE A 173 -3.36 16.60 19.31
CA ILE A 173 -4.10 17.78 18.80
C ILE A 173 -4.93 18.46 19.90
N GLY A 174 -5.09 17.82 21.05
CA GLY A 174 -5.80 18.40 22.17
C GLY A 174 -6.19 17.37 23.22
N ALA A 175 -7.04 17.78 24.16
CA ALA A 175 -7.62 16.89 25.16
C ALA A 175 -9.11 17.20 25.36
N VAL A 176 -9.86 16.15 25.69
CA VAL A 176 -11.24 16.22 26.15
C VAL A 176 -11.23 15.92 27.63
N ASP A 177 -11.92 16.74 28.42
CA ASP A 177 -11.99 16.66 29.87
C ASP A 177 -13.43 16.76 30.36
N ILE A 178 -13.70 16.06 31.46
CA ILE A 178 -14.92 16.22 32.24
C ILE A 178 -14.51 16.67 33.64
N SER A 179 -14.95 17.86 34.01
CA SER A 179 -14.64 18.50 35.29
C SER A 179 -15.89 18.75 36.11
N GLY A 180 -15.80 18.60 37.43
CA GLY A 180 -16.92 18.88 38.33
C GLY A 180 -16.49 19.02 39.79
N PRO A 181 -17.42 19.38 40.68
CA PRO A 181 -17.15 19.45 42.11
C PRO A 181 -16.73 18.09 42.67
N LEU A 182 -15.83 18.04 43.64
CA LEU A 182 -15.26 16.79 44.16
C LEU A 182 -16.28 15.75 44.64
N ARG A 183 -17.47 16.20 45.08
CA ARG A 183 -18.58 15.32 45.48
C ARG A 183 -19.19 14.52 44.33
N THR A 184 -18.98 14.95 43.08
CA THR A 184 -19.57 14.34 41.87
C THR A 184 -18.67 13.27 41.25
N VAL A 185 -17.51 12.97 41.86
CA VAL A 185 -16.62 11.89 41.41
C VAL A 185 -17.40 10.61 41.16
N HIS A 186 -17.32 10.11 39.91
CA HIS A 186 -17.97 8.88 39.51
C HIS A 186 -16.95 7.93 38.82
N PRO A 187 -16.93 6.62 39.14
CA PRO A 187 -15.97 5.67 38.57
C PRO A 187 -16.00 5.59 37.03
N ALA A 188 -17.16 5.86 36.42
CA ALA A 188 -17.32 5.81 34.97
C ALA A 188 -16.73 7.03 34.23
N MET A 189 -16.33 8.11 34.91
CA MET A 189 -15.85 9.33 34.24
C MET A 189 -14.65 9.07 33.33
N MET A 190 -13.66 8.31 33.82
CA MET A 190 -12.47 7.96 33.02
C MET A 190 -12.80 7.11 31.81
N ALA A 191 -13.68 6.13 31.96
CA ALA A 191 -14.11 5.29 30.85
C ALA A 191 -14.87 6.12 29.79
N LEU A 192 -15.73 7.04 30.24
CA LEU A 192 -16.53 7.90 29.38
C LEU A 192 -15.65 8.87 28.57
N VAL A 193 -14.74 9.60 29.24
CA VAL A 193 -13.87 10.57 28.54
C VAL A 193 -12.91 9.86 27.58
N THR A 194 -12.39 8.69 27.96
CA THR A 194 -11.54 7.87 27.08
C THR A 194 -12.32 7.37 25.86
N ALA A 195 -13.57 6.93 26.05
CA ALA A 195 -14.43 6.50 24.95
C ALA A 195 -14.77 7.67 24.01
N ALA A 196 -15.06 8.86 24.57
CA ALA A 196 -15.34 10.06 23.79
C ALA A 196 -14.12 10.51 22.96
N ALA A 197 -12.92 10.51 23.54
CA ALA A 197 -11.68 10.81 22.82
C ALA A 197 -11.46 9.82 21.66
N ARG A 198 -11.58 8.51 21.90
CA ARG A 198 -11.44 7.49 20.85
C ARG A 198 -12.51 7.60 19.76
N LEU A 199 -13.74 7.95 20.12
CA LEU A 199 -14.82 8.17 19.16
C LEU A 199 -14.54 9.41 18.30
N ALA A 200 -13.98 10.47 18.88
CA ALA A 200 -13.53 11.63 18.13
C ALA A 200 -12.38 11.28 17.17
N GLU A 201 -11.35 10.54 17.61
CA GLU A 201 -10.27 10.06 16.74
C GLU A 201 -10.81 9.20 15.58
N GLY A 202 -11.73 8.27 15.88
CA GLY A 202 -12.37 7.44 14.86
C GLY A 202 -13.19 8.25 13.85
N GLN A 203 -13.91 9.28 14.31
CA GLN A 203 -14.65 10.17 13.42
C GLN A 203 -13.71 11.03 12.55
N LEU A 204 -12.60 11.51 13.11
CA LEU A 204 -11.54 12.18 12.33
C LEU A 204 -10.98 11.25 11.26
N GLN A 205 -10.76 9.96 11.58
CA GLN A 205 -10.26 8.97 10.62
C GLN A 205 -11.25 8.73 9.47
N VAL A 206 -12.56 8.69 9.76
CA VAL A 206 -13.60 8.58 8.72
C VAL A 206 -13.62 9.80 7.81
N LEU A 207 -13.56 11.01 8.38
CA LEU A 207 -13.51 12.25 7.61
C LEU A 207 -12.26 12.33 6.74
N MET A 208 -11.12 11.93 7.28
CA MET A 208 -9.85 11.83 6.56
C MET A 208 -9.95 10.86 5.37
N ALA A 209 -10.47 9.65 5.57
CA ALA A 209 -10.64 8.67 4.50
C ALA A 209 -11.59 9.17 3.40
N ALA A 210 -12.64 9.90 3.76
CA ALA A 210 -13.54 10.51 2.78
C ALA A 210 -12.85 11.62 1.98
N ALA A 211 -12.03 12.45 2.62
CA ALA A 211 -11.22 13.46 1.94
C ALA A 211 -10.18 12.83 1.00
N ASP A 212 -9.51 11.76 1.46
CA ASP A 212 -8.55 11.00 0.65
C ASP A 212 -9.19 10.42 -0.61
N GLU A 213 -10.38 9.83 -0.50
CA GLU A 213 -11.10 9.29 -1.64
C GLU A 213 -11.50 10.37 -2.64
N GLN A 214 -11.92 11.55 -2.16
CA GLN A 214 -12.22 12.70 -3.03
C GLN A 214 -10.96 13.21 -3.74
N LEU A 215 -9.84 13.37 -3.02
CA LEU A 215 -8.56 13.77 -3.59
C LEU A 215 -8.12 12.77 -4.66
N ARG A 216 -8.14 11.49 -4.32
CA ARG A 216 -7.80 10.39 -5.22
C ARG A 216 -8.67 10.41 -6.47
N ALA A 217 -9.99 10.53 -6.34
CA ALA A 217 -10.92 10.54 -7.46
C ALA A 217 -10.70 11.74 -8.40
N ARG A 218 -10.50 12.95 -7.85
CA ARG A 218 -10.22 14.17 -8.63
C ARG A 218 -8.90 14.09 -9.37
N ASN A 219 -7.88 13.51 -8.74
CA ASN A 219 -6.51 13.54 -9.23
C ASN A 219 -6.06 12.27 -9.97
N MET A 220 -6.87 11.20 -9.98
CA MET A 220 -6.54 9.93 -10.64
C MET A 220 -6.17 10.11 -12.13
N ARG A 221 -6.81 11.06 -12.82
CA ARG A 221 -6.50 11.38 -14.22
C ARG A 221 -5.03 11.77 -14.43
N HIS A 222 -4.41 12.44 -13.46
CA HIS A 222 -3.02 12.88 -13.54
C HIS A 222 -2.08 11.68 -13.39
N LEU A 223 -2.40 10.74 -12.49
CA LEU A 223 -1.67 9.49 -12.33
C LEU A 223 -1.78 8.60 -13.57
N MET A 224 -2.99 8.44 -14.11
CA MET A 224 -3.23 7.64 -15.33
C MET A 224 -2.53 8.21 -16.56
N ALA A 225 -2.41 9.55 -16.64
CA ALA A 225 -1.71 10.22 -17.73
C ALA A 225 -0.21 9.90 -17.79
N LEU A 226 0.37 9.33 -16.72
CA LEU A 226 1.77 8.87 -16.71
C LEU A 226 2.00 7.62 -17.59
N GLY A 227 0.95 6.87 -17.93
CA GLY A 227 1.07 5.66 -18.76
C GLY A 227 1.95 4.60 -18.13
N GLU A 228 3.10 4.30 -18.76
CA GLU A 228 4.08 3.32 -18.27
C GLU A 228 5.09 3.92 -17.26
N GLN A 229 5.12 5.26 -17.11
CA GLN A 229 6.01 5.89 -16.14
C GLN A 229 5.51 5.61 -14.73
N SER A 230 6.46 5.43 -13.80
CA SER A 230 6.05 5.21 -12.41
C SER A 230 5.76 6.53 -11.70
N GLY A 231 4.73 6.51 -10.88
CA GLY A 231 4.31 7.64 -10.09
C GLY A 231 3.37 7.26 -8.96
N ALA A 232 3.03 8.26 -8.16
CA ALA A 232 2.14 8.11 -7.02
C ALA A 232 1.35 9.38 -6.77
N LEU A 233 0.16 9.25 -6.20
CA LEU A 233 -0.62 10.37 -5.67
C LEU A 233 -0.47 10.43 -4.16
N LEU A 234 -0.16 11.60 -3.63
CA LEU A 234 0.09 11.83 -2.22
C LEU A 234 -0.85 12.90 -1.66
N THR A 235 -1.22 12.76 -0.39
CA THR A 235 -1.83 13.84 0.39
C THR A 235 -0.81 14.96 0.66
N PRO A 236 -1.25 16.16 1.11
CA PRO A 236 -0.33 17.21 1.57
C PRO A 236 0.61 16.76 2.70
N THR A 237 0.16 15.81 3.53
CA THR A 237 0.95 15.21 4.63
C THR A 237 1.87 14.08 4.14
N GLY A 238 1.87 13.80 2.83
CA GLY A 238 2.73 12.81 2.19
C GLY A 238 2.23 11.36 2.24
N ARG A 239 1.00 11.10 2.69
CA ARG A 239 0.41 9.75 2.63
C ARG A 239 0.17 9.34 1.19
N VAL A 240 0.54 8.12 0.84
CA VAL A 240 0.38 7.59 -0.52
C VAL A 240 -1.05 7.07 -0.71
N LEU A 241 -1.80 7.69 -1.62
CA LEU A 241 -3.18 7.33 -1.94
C LEU A 241 -3.29 6.33 -3.08
N ALA A 242 -2.37 6.39 -4.05
CA ALA A 242 -2.35 5.52 -5.21
C ALA A 242 -0.95 5.46 -5.83
N VAL A 243 -0.63 4.34 -6.48
CA VAL A 243 0.65 4.11 -7.16
C VAL A 243 0.42 3.45 -8.53
N GLN A 244 1.27 3.75 -9.50
CA GLN A 244 1.25 3.11 -10.82
C GLN A 244 2.65 3.16 -11.46
N PRO A 245 3.15 2.12 -12.15
CA PRO A 245 2.88 0.69 -11.93
C PRO A 245 3.75 0.11 -10.78
N LEU A 246 4.26 0.97 -9.87
CA LEU A 246 5.13 0.56 -8.77
C LEU A 246 4.47 -0.48 -7.86
N GLY A 247 5.19 -1.58 -7.58
CA GLY A 247 4.75 -2.60 -6.63
C GLY A 247 5.06 -2.27 -5.16
N TRP A 248 5.88 -1.25 -4.89
CA TRP A 248 6.21 -0.84 -3.52
C TRP A 248 6.62 0.65 -3.45
N LEU A 249 5.93 1.39 -2.57
CA LEU A 249 6.32 2.66 -1.95
C LEU A 249 5.92 2.56 -0.47
N PRO A 250 6.58 3.31 0.44
CA PRO A 250 6.10 3.44 1.82
C PRO A 250 4.69 4.05 1.86
N ASP A 251 3.93 3.77 2.93
CA ASP A 251 2.60 4.36 3.12
C ASP A 251 2.64 5.90 3.25
N ARG A 252 3.81 6.45 3.60
CA ARG A 252 4.06 7.90 3.67
C ARG A 252 5.46 8.24 3.17
N LEU A 253 5.55 9.33 2.40
CA LEU A 253 6.79 9.97 2.00
C LEU A 253 6.89 11.37 2.63
N ILE A 254 8.10 11.79 2.97
CA ILE A 254 8.35 13.16 3.44
C ILE A 254 8.52 14.04 2.20
N VAL A 255 7.62 14.99 2.01
CA VAL A 255 7.69 16.00 0.96
C VAL A 255 7.97 17.34 1.63
N PRO A 256 9.22 17.85 1.61
CA PRO A 256 9.53 19.17 2.15
C PRO A 256 8.76 20.26 1.41
N ASP A 257 8.40 21.33 2.12
CA ASP A 257 7.69 22.46 1.51
C ASP A 257 8.48 23.05 0.34
N GLY A 258 7.83 23.15 -0.81
CA GLY A 258 8.44 23.68 -2.03
C GLY A 258 9.45 22.75 -2.72
N ALA A 259 9.58 21.50 -2.27
CA ALA A 259 10.44 20.52 -2.95
C ALA A 259 9.90 20.19 -4.35
N ASP A 260 10.78 20.29 -5.34
CA ASP A 260 10.59 19.85 -6.72
C ASP A 260 11.10 18.42 -6.94
N ARG A 261 11.92 17.91 -6.01
CA ARG A 261 12.41 16.52 -5.98
C ARG A 261 12.52 15.97 -4.56
N ILE A 262 12.34 14.65 -4.42
CA ILE A 262 12.54 13.91 -3.17
C ILE A 262 13.27 12.59 -3.41
N GLU A 263 14.05 12.14 -2.43
CA GLU A 263 14.65 10.80 -2.42
C GLU A 263 13.66 9.79 -1.82
N LEU A 264 13.53 8.61 -2.44
CA LEU A 264 12.56 7.57 -2.05
C LEU A 264 13.10 6.58 -1.00
N GLY A 265 14.35 6.77 -0.53
CA GLY A 265 15.01 5.92 0.46
C GLY A 265 15.63 4.63 -0.09
N ASP A 266 15.47 4.35 -1.38
CA ASP A 266 16.12 3.26 -2.11
C ASP A 266 17.13 3.75 -3.16
N GLY A 267 17.58 5.01 -3.02
CA GLY A 267 18.48 5.69 -3.95
C GLY A 267 17.83 6.20 -5.23
N ARG A 268 16.52 6.02 -5.41
CA ARG A 268 15.76 6.67 -6.50
C ARG A 268 15.28 8.06 -6.09
N GLU A 269 15.22 8.95 -7.06
CA GLU A 269 14.59 10.27 -6.91
C GLU A 269 13.22 10.30 -7.59
N ALA A 270 12.27 10.99 -6.98
CA ALA A 270 11.00 11.37 -7.58
C ALA A 270 10.97 12.88 -7.84
N VAL A 271 10.42 13.27 -8.97
CA VAL A 271 9.98 14.64 -9.24
C VAL A 271 8.63 14.84 -8.56
N VAL A 272 8.49 15.94 -7.84
CA VAL A 272 7.26 16.33 -7.15
C VAL A 272 6.53 17.37 -7.99
N GLU A 273 5.29 17.08 -8.34
CA GLU A 273 4.41 18.00 -9.06
C GLU A 273 3.25 18.38 -8.12
N PRO A 274 3.13 19.65 -7.71
CA PRO A 274 2.03 20.09 -6.85
C PRO A 274 0.71 20.05 -7.59
N LEU A 275 -0.34 19.63 -6.89
CA LEU A 275 -1.74 19.66 -7.36
C LEU A 275 -2.53 20.65 -6.51
N ASP A 276 -3.78 20.96 -6.91
CA ASP A 276 -4.69 21.80 -6.12
C ASP A 276 -4.82 21.29 -4.68
N GLU A 277 -4.77 19.97 -4.50
CA GLU A 277 -4.70 19.28 -3.21
C GLU A 277 -3.70 18.12 -3.31
N GLY A 278 -2.60 18.19 -2.56
CA GLY A 278 -1.58 17.14 -2.49
C GLY A 278 -0.54 17.20 -3.62
N TYR A 279 0.04 16.05 -3.94
CA TYR A 279 1.16 15.94 -4.89
C TYR A 279 1.00 14.77 -5.84
N LEU A 280 1.46 14.95 -7.08
CA LEU A 280 1.79 13.87 -8.01
C LEU A 280 3.31 13.65 -7.96
N LEU A 281 3.73 12.43 -7.65
CA LEU A 281 5.11 12.02 -7.84
C LEU A 281 5.28 11.38 -9.21
N ARG A 282 6.36 11.75 -9.89
CA ARG A 282 6.82 11.12 -11.12
C ARG A 282 8.24 10.62 -10.90
N ILE A 283 8.48 9.34 -11.12
CA ILE A 283 9.75 8.69 -10.79
C ILE A 283 10.48 8.42 -12.12
N PRO A 284 11.47 9.26 -12.49
CA PRO A 284 12.17 9.11 -13.76
C PRO A 284 13.00 7.82 -13.75
N GLY A 285 12.94 7.03 -14.83
CA GLY A 285 13.85 5.89 -15.02
C GLY A 285 13.39 4.56 -14.42
N THR A 286 12.16 4.42 -13.94
CA THR A 286 11.59 3.14 -13.46
C THR A 286 10.71 2.43 -14.49
N SER A 287 10.96 2.63 -15.79
CA SER A 287 10.74 1.52 -16.72
C SER A 287 11.70 0.43 -16.26
N ARG A 288 11.22 -0.48 -15.41
CA ARG A 288 11.91 -1.72 -15.14
C ARG A 288 12.15 -2.27 -16.55
N ARG A 289 13.40 -2.33 -17.02
CA ARG A 289 13.73 -3.21 -18.15
C ARG A 289 13.21 -4.57 -17.68
N ARG A 290 12.01 -4.94 -18.11
CA ARG A 290 11.50 -6.29 -17.89
C ARG A 290 12.59 -7.17 -18.46
N THR A 291 13.03 -8.14 -17.66
CA THR A 291 14.00 -9.11 -18.12
C THR A 291 13.45 -9.65 -19.44
N SER A 292 14.17 -9.47 -20.53
CA SER A 292 13.70 -9.96 -21.83
C SER A 292 14.07 -11.43 -21.93
N LEU A 293 13.15 -12.26 -22.40
CA LEU A 293 13.34 -13.69 -22.62
C LEU A 293 12.93 -14.01 -24.06
N ASP A 294 13.90 -14.30 -24.92
CA ASP A 294 13.61 -14.80 -26.26
C ASP A 294 13.83 -16.32 -26.30
N LEU A 295 12.86 -17.07 -26.82
CA LEU A 295 12.87 -18.53 -26.87
C LEU A 295 12.93 -19.01 -28.32
N LYS A 296 13.97 -19.80 -28.63
CA LYS A 296 14.10 -20.51 -29.90
C LYS A 296 13.86 -22.00 -29.71
N LEU A 297 12.66 -22.45 -30.09
CA LEU A 297 12.11 -23.78 -29.81
C LEU A 297 11.75 -24.58 -31.07
N LEU A 298 11.68 -23.93 -32.24
CA LEU A 298 11.37 -24.55 -33.52
C LEU A 298 12.63 -25.08 -34.23
N GLY A 299 12.49 -26.21 -34.92
CA GLY A 299 13.53 -26.81 -35.76
C GLY A 299 14.38 -27.87 -35.06
N GLY A 300 15.39 -28.38 -35.78
CA GLY A 300 16.21 -29.52 -35.35
C GLY A 300 17.42 -29.17 -34.47
N SER A 301 17.72 -27.88 -34.27
CA SER A 301 18.85 -27.41 -33.47
C SER A 301 18.59 -27.51 -31.96
N GLN A 302 19.64 -27.41 -31.15
CA GLN A 302 19.49 -27.33 -29.69
C GLN A 302 18.65 -26.08 -29.31
N PRO A 303 17.62 -26.22 -28.45
CA PRO A 303 16.81 -25.08 -28.01
C PRO A 303 17.62 -24.08 -27.19
N ILE A 304 17.36 -22.79 -27.37
CA ILE A 304 18.09 -21.69 -26.71
C ILE A 304 17.08 -20.74 -26.07
N ALA A 305 17.39 -20.31 -24.85
CA ALA A 305 16.76 -19.13 -24.23
C ALA A 305 17.77 -17.98 -24.21
N THR A 306 17.36 -16.79 -24.63
CA THR A 306 18.19 -15.58 -24.57
C THR A 306 17.64 -14.65 -23.52
N VAL A 307 18.35 -14.52 -22.39
CA VAL A 307 17.93 -13.66 -21.26
C VAL A 307 18.74 -12.37 -21.29
N ASN A 308 18.07 -11.22 -21.47
CA ASN A 308 18.73 -9.91 -21.59
C ASN A 308 19.90 -9.91 -22.62
N GLY A 309 19.69 -10.58 -23.76
CA GLY A 309 20.70 -10.72 -24.81
C GLY A 309 21.76 -11.80 -24.57
N ARG A 310 21.74 -12.50 -23.43
CA ARG A 310 22.66 -13.59 -23.13
C ARG A 310 22.05 -14.95 -23.51
N PRO A 311 22.62 -15.68 -24.49
CA PRO A 311 22.12 -16.99 -24.88
C PRO A 311 22.46 -18.06 -23.83
N ILE A 312 21.50 -18.95 -23.60
CA ILE A 312 21.57 -20.07 -22.66
C ILE A 312 21.06 -21.31 -23.38
N ALA A 313 21.94 -22.29 -23.57
CA ALA A 313 21.55 -23.58 -24.14
C ALA A 313 20.64 -24.34 -23.16
N LEU A 314 19.51 -24.84 -23.65
CA LEU A 314 18.54 -25.57 -22.85
C LEU A 314 18.73 -27.08 -23.01
N THR A 315 18.42 -27.82 -21.94
CA THR A 315 18.11 -29.25 -22.06
C THR A 315 16.69 -29.40 -22.59
N LEU A 316 16.37 -30.55 -23.20
CA LEU A 316 15.03 -30.82 -23.73
C LEU A 316 13.95 -30.56 -22.67
N ARG A 317 14.10 -31.13 -21.47
CA ARG A 317 13.14 -30.95 -20.37
C ARG A 317 12.91 -29.48 -19.97
N ARG A 318 13.95 -28.64 -20.00
CA ARG A 318 13.82 -27.20 -19.66
C ARG A 318 13.15 -26.43 -20.78
N ALA A 319 13.43 -26.80 -22.03
CA ALA A 319 12.75 -26.24 -23.20
C ALA A 319 11.26 -26.61 -23.19
N GLU A 320 10.92 -27.86 -22.84
CA GLU A 320 9.53 -28.29 -22.69
C GLU A 320 8.79 -27.46 -21.63
N VAL A 321 9.38 -27.28 -20.45
CA VAL A 321 8.80 -26.44 -19.38
C VAL A 321 8.59 -25.01 -19.86
N LEU A 322 9.59 -24.38 -20.48
CA LEU A 322 9.48 -23.00 -20.97
C LEU A 322 8.44 -22.85 -22.10
N ALA A 323 8.36 -23.83 -23.00
CA ALA A 323 7.36 -23.87 -24.06
C ALA A 323 5.94 -23.88 -23.45
N LEU A 324 5.67 -24.80 -22.52
CA LEU A 324 4.37 -24.87 -21.85
C LEU A 324 4.04 -23.59 -21.08
N LEU A 325 4.99 -23.02 -20.34
CA LEU A 325 4.74 -21.76 -19.61
C LEU A 325 4.52 -20.57 -20.54
N MET A 326 5.14 -20.55 -21.72
CA MET A 326 4.90 -19.51 -22.73
C MET A 326 3.50 -19.65 -23.36
N LEU A 327 3.06 -20.88 -23.62
CA LEU A 327 1.72 -21.17 -24.14
C LEU A 327 0.61 -20.94 -23.10
N HIS A 328 0.97 -20.89 -21.80
CA HIS A 328 0.04 -20.66 -20.69
C HIS A 328 0.41 -19.41 -19.87
N PRO A 329 0.16 -18.19 -20.38
CA PRO A 329 0.58 -16.94 -19.74
C PRO A 329 -0.07 -16.69 -18.37
N ALA A 330 -1.26 -17.27 -18.11
CA ALA A 330 -1.90 -17.24 -16.79
C ALA A 330 -1.12 -18.04 -15.72
N GLY A 331 -0.24 -18.94 -16.16
CA GLY A 331 0.54 -19.85 -15.33
C GLY A 331 -0.10 -21.21 -15.11
N LEU A 332 0.72 -22.16 -14.64
CA LEU A 332 0.35 -23.54 -14.35
C LEU A 332 0.70 -23.89 -12.90
N THR A 333 -0.14 -24.66 -12.24
CA THR A 333 0.22 -25.31 -10.97
C THR A 333 1.25 -26.42 -11.22
N ALA A 334 1.91 -26.89 -10.15
CA ALA A 334 2.85 -28.02 -10.26
C ALA A 334 2.19 -29.29 -10.81
N GLU A 335 0.91 -29.53 -10.48
CA GLU A 335 0.14 -30.67 -10.96
C GLU A 335 -0.25 -30.53 -12.43
N GLN A 336 -0.69 -29.33 -12.85
CA GLN A 336 -1.01 -29.07 -14.27
C GLN A 336 0.23 -29.19 -15.16
N LEU A 337 1.35 -28.60 -14.73
CA LEU A 337 2.61 -28.68 -15.48
C LEU A 337 3.13 -30.13 -15.54
N MET A 338 2.94 -30.92 -14.47
CA MET A 338 3.26 -32.34 -14.46
C MET A 338 2.42 -33.12 -15.48
N LEU A 339 1.10 -32.92 -15.46
CA LEU A 339 0.17 -33.60 -16.38
C LEU A 339 0.50 -33.30 -17.84
N GLN A 340 0.85 -32.05 -18.17
CA GLN A 340 1.23 -31.66 -19.53
C GLN A 340 2.58 -32.24 -19.98
N LEU A 341 3.53 -32.44 -19.06
CA LEU A 341 4.86 -32.97 -19.36
C LEU A 341 4.93 -34.50 -19.41
N TYR A 342 4.11 -35.19 -18.62
CA TYR A 342 4.23 -36.63 -18.37
C TYR A 342 2.92 -37.42 -18.56
N GLY A 343 1.77 -36.75 -18.69
CA GLY A 343 0.46 -37.42 -18.61
C GLY A 343 0.16 -37.94 -17.21
N ASP A 344 -0.70 -38.96 -17.13
CA ASP A 344 -1.19 -39.52 -15.85
C ASP A 344 -0.12 -40.30 -15.05
N GLU A 345 1.04 -40.58 -15.65
CA GLU A 345 2.12 -41.36 -15.02
C GLU A 345 3.18 -40.48 -14.30
N GLY A 346 3.00 -39.15 -14.28
CA GLY A 346 3.99 -38.22 -13.75
C GLY A 346 4.00 -38.05 -12.22
N ASN A 347 5.14 -37.63 -11.66
CA ASN A 347 5.29 -37.30 -10.24
C ASN A 347 5.52 -35.78 -10.03
N PRO A 348 4.65 -35.06 -9.28
CA PRO A 348 4.78 -33.60 -9.09
C PRO A 348 6.08 -33.12 -8.42
N THR A 349 6.79 -33.98 -7.71
CA THR A 349 8.06 -33.62 -7.06
C THR A 349 9.19 -33.35 -8.05
N THR A 350 9.17 -33.97 -9.23
CA THR A 350 10.19 -33.76 -10.28
C THR A 350 10.06 -32.37 -10.90
N VAL A 351 8.82 -31.89 -11.08
CA VAL A 351 8.52 -30.54 -11.60
C VAL A 351 9.09 -29.45 -10.71
N ARG A 352 8.94 -29.57 -9.38
CA ARG A 352 9.50 -28.56 -8.45
C ARG A 352 11.02 -28.49 -8.55
N GLY A 353 11.68 -29.64 -8.69
CA GLY A 353 13.13 -29.73 -8.88
C GLY A 353 13.58 -29.06 -10.18
N GLU A 354 12.89 -29.34 -11.29
CA GLU A 354 13.20 -28.71 -12.58
C GLU A 354 12.92 -27.20 -12.57
N MET A 355 11.83 -26.76 -11.95
CA MET A 355 11.53 -25.32 -11.78
C MET A 355 12.61 -24.61 -10.96
N HIS A 356 13.12 -25.24 -9.89
CA HIS A 356 14.22 -24.68 -9.11
C HIS A 356 15.50 -24.56 -9.95
N ARG A 357 15.87 -25.60 -10.71
CA ARG A 357 17.03 -25.54 -11.62
C ARG A 357 16.85 -24.47 -12.70
N LEU A 358 15.66 -24.36 -13.26
CA LEU A 358 15.34 -23.40 -14.32
C LEU A 358 15.43 -21.96 -13.80
N ARG A 359 14.94 -21.68 -12.59
CA ARG A 359 15.10 -20.37 -11.93
C ARG A 359 16.56 -20.02 -11.70
N ASN A 360 17.37 -20.96 -11.25
CA ASN A 360 18.79 -20.71 -11.04
C ASN A 360 19.54 -20.48 -12.36
N LEU A 361 19.11 -21.13 -13.44
CA LEU A 361 19.69 -20.98 -14.77
C LEU A 361 19.35 -19.62 -15.41
N LEU A 362 18.09 -19.19 -15.30
CA LEU A 362 17.59 -17.97 -15.97
C LEU A 362 17.78 -16.70 -15.13
N GLY A 363 17.98 -16.85 -13.82
CA GLY A 363 18.13 -15.74 -12.89
C GLY A 363 16.81 -15.23 -12.32
N SER A 364 16.90 -14.26 -11.40
CA SER A 364 15.75 -13.63 -10.77
C SER A 364 14.95 -12.77 -11.76
N GLY A 365 13.62 -12.80 -11.66
CA GLY A 365 12.75 -11.94 -12.45
C GLY A 365 12.30 -12.51 -13.80
N VAL A 366 12.57 -13.79 -14.09
CA VAL A 366 12.07 -14.48 -15.28
C VAL A 366 10.83 -15.33 -14.97
N LEU A 367 10.85 -16.06 -13.85
CA LEU A 367 9.81 -17.02 -13.47
C LEU A 367 9.24 -16.71 -12.09
N ASP A 368 7.92 -16.86 -11.96
CA ASP A 368 7.18 -16.87 -10.70
C ASP A 368 6.81 -18.32 -10.31
N THR A 369 6.34 -18.56 -9.08
CA THR A 369 6.17 -19.93 -8.53
C THR A 369 4.79 -20.29 -8.00
N LYS A 370 3.84 -19.36 -7.95
CA LYS A 370 2.48 -19.61 -7.45
C LYS A 370 1.45 -18.75 -8.21
N PRO A 371 0.98 -19.15 -9.42
CA PRO A 371 1.38 -20.35 -10.18
C PRO A 371 2.75 -20.20 -10.88
N TYR A 372 3.29 -21.29 -11.42
CA TYR A 372 4.47 -21.22 -12.28
C TYR A 372 4.12 -20.46 -13.56
N ARG A 373 4.80 -19.34 -13.83
CA ARG A 373 4.57 -18.50 -15.02
C ARG A 373 5.82 -17.70 -15.37
N ILE A 374 5.90 -17.27 -16.62
CA ILE A 374 6.92 -16.32 -17.08
C ILE A 374 6.46 -14.90 -16.74
N ILE A 375 7.30 -14.15 -16.03
CA ILE A 375 7.09 -12.73 -15.66
C ILE A 375 8.04 -11.78 -16.41
N ALA A 376 9.00 -12.35 -17.14
CA ALA A 376 9.81 -11.67 -18.14
C ALA A 376 8.94 -11.23 -19.33
N ASP A 377 9.44 -10.26 -20.09
CA ASP A 377 8.89 -9.97 -21.41
C ASP A 377 9.35 -11.08 -22.37
N VAL A 378 8.44 -11.98 -22.74
CA VAL A 378 8.75 -13.21 -23.45
C VAL A 378 8.33 -13.16 -24.91
N THR A 379 9.27 -13.49 -25.79
CA THR A 379 9.05 -13.75 -27.21
C THR A 379 9.49 -15.17 -27.52
N GLY A 380 8.86 -15.81 -28.50
CA GLY A 380 9.29 -17.12 -28.95
C GLY A 380 8.87 -17.41 -30.38
N ASP A 381 9.71 -18.12 -31.11
CA ASP A 381 9.49 -18.47 -32.52
C ASP A 381 8.15 -19.19 -32.75
N VAL A 382 7.78 -20.13 -31.89
CA VAL A 382 6.47 -20.82 -31.97
C VAL A 382 5.28 -19.87 -31.79
N ASP A 383 5.35 -18.91 -30.86
CA ASP A 383 4.28 -17.94 -30.63
C ASP A 383 4.17 -16.94 -31.80
N LEU A 384 5.32 -16.57 -32.39
CA LEU A 384 5.38 -15.74 -33.61
C LEU A 384 4.71 -16.44 -34.80
N VAL A 385 5.01 -17.72 -35.03
CA VAL A 385 4.38 -18.51 -36.11
C VAL A 385 2.87 -18.62 -35.88
N ARG A 386 2.43 -18.93 -34.66
CA ARG A 386 0.99 -19.02 -34.33
C ARG A 386 0.25 -17.71 -34.56
N LYS A 387 0.80 -16.59 -34.12
CA LYS A 387 0.21 -15.26 -34.31
C LYS A 387 0.13 -14.89 -35.79
N ALA A 388 1.18 -15.18 -36.56
CA ALA A 388 1.21 -14.94 -38.01
C ALA A 388 0.14 -15.77 -38.73
N LEU A 389 0.03 -17.07 -38.42
CA LEU A 389 -1.01 -17.94 -38.99
C LEU A 389 -2.43 -17.48 -38.63
N ALA A 390 -2.67 -17.07 -37.39
CA ALA A 390 -3.96 -16.53 -36.96
C ALA A 390 -4.34 -15.23 -37.71
N GLN A 391 -3.34 -14.45 -38.12
CA GLN A 391 -3.49 -13.24 -38.92
C GLN A 391 -3.48 -13.50 -40.44
N ARG A 392 -3.38 -14.76 -40.85
CA ARG A 392 -3.22 -15.19 -42.25
C ARG A 392 -1.99 -14.59 -42.95
N ASP A 393 -0.96 -14.27 -42.19
CA ASP A 393 0.33 -13.82 -42.69
C ASP A 393 1.28 -15.02 -42.84
N LEU A 394 1.11 -15.75 -43.95
CA LEU A 394 1.91 -16.94 -44.22
C LEU A 394 3.40 -16.62 -44.45
N GLY A 395 3.71 -15.44 -45.02
CA GLY A 395 5.10 -15.03 -45.26
C GLY A 395 5.87 -14.89 -43.94
N THR A 396 5.30 -14.18 -42.96
CA THR A 396 5.91 -14.07 -41.63
C THR A 396 5.94 -15.43 -40.92
N ALA A 397 4.91 -16.26 -41.05
CA ALA A 397 4.91 -17.60 -40.45
C ALA A 397 6.07 -18.47 -40.97
N LEU A 398 6.29 -18.52 -42.29
CA LEU A 398 7.39 -19.29 -42.89
C LEU A 398 8.77 -18.70 -42.58
N GLN A 399 8.87 -17.39 -42.35
CA GLN A 399 10.13 -16.75 -41.94
C GLN A 399 10.60 -17.26 -40.56
N TYR A 400 9.68 -17.46 -39.61
CA TYR A 400 10.00 -17.92 -38.26
C TYR A 400 9.97 -19.44 -38.08
N TYR A 401 9.31 -20.17 -38.98
CA TYR A 401 9.23 -21.62 -38.92
C TYR A 401 10.52 -22.29 -39.45
N SER A 402 11.38 -22.74 -38.54
CA SER A 402 12.60 -23.51 -38.86
C SER A 402 12.45 -25.04 -38.75
N GLY A 403 11.22 -25.52 -38.61
CA GLY A 403 10.87 -26.94 -38.44
C GLY A 403 10.02 -27.19 -37.19
N PRO A 404 9.74 -28.46 -36.85
CA PRO A 404 8.78 -28.81 -35.81
C PRO A 404 9.16 -28.30 -34.42
N LEU A 405 8.15 -27.98 -33.60
CA LEU A 405 8.33 -27.59 -32.20
C LEU A 405 8.97 -28.71 -31.38
N LEU A 406 10.21 -28.50 -30.92
CA LEU A 406 10.94 -29.43 -30.06
C LEU A 406 10.84 -30.89 -30.53
N SER A 407 11.17 -31.20 -31.78
CA SER A 407 10.87 -32.48 -32.47
C SER A 407 11.12 -33.78 -31.67
N ARG A 408 12.06 -33.79 -30.71
CA ARG A 408 12.39 -34.94 -29.84
C ARG A 408 11.56 -35.03 -28.55
N SER A 409 10.67 -34.07 -28.29
CA SER A 409 9.81 -34.04 -27.10
C SER A 409 8.67 -35.03 -27.25
N GLU A 410 8.50 -35.87 -26.23
CA GLU A 410 7.39 -36.81 -26.08
C GLU A 410 6.32 -36.31 -25.08
N ALA A 411 6.47 -35.09 -24.55
CA ALA A 411 5.48 -34.49 -23.67
C ALA A 411 4.12 -34.40 -24.39
N PRO A 412 3.03 -34.98 -23.82
CA PRO A 412 1.74 -35.11 -24.52
C PRO A 412 1.19 -33.77 -25.03
N ALA A 413 1.25 -32.72 -24.20
CA ALA A 413 0.76 -31.39 -24.59
C ALA A 413 1.58 -30.78 -25.74
N LEU A 414 2.92 -30.95 -25.72
CA LEU A 414 3.78 -30.40 -26.77
C LEU A 414 3.73 -31.18 -28.07
N ARG A 415 3.42 -32.48 -28.02
CA ARG A 415 3.12 -33.28 -29.22
C ARG A 415 1.85 -32.76 -29.90
N ALA A 416 0.78 -32.58 -29.14
CA ALA A 416 -0.48 -32.03 -29.67
C ALA A 416 -0.27 -30.64 -30.30
N GLU A 417 0.45 -29.76 -29.61
CA GLU A 417 0.76 -28.40 -30.11
C GLU A 417 1.65 -28.42 -31.36
N ARG A 418 2.62 -29.35 -31.45
CA ARG A 418 3.43 -29.55 -32.64
C ARG A 418 2.58 -30.00 -33.82
N ASP A 419 1.78 -31.04 -33.62
CA ASP A 419 0.95 -31.64 -34.67
C ASP A 419 -0.08 -30.62 -35.20
N GLU A 420 -0.69 -29.83 -34.33
CA GLU A 420 -1.62 -28.76 -34.71
C GLU A 420 -0.93 -27.63 -35.48
N LEU A 421 0.24 -27.16 -35.02
CA LEU A 421 1.01 -26.11 -35.68
C LEU A 421 1.45 -26.55 -37.08
N ASP A 422 2.02 -27.76 -37.19
CA ASP A 422 2.52 -28.31 -38.44
C ASP A 422 1.37 -28.53 -39.44
N ALA A 423 0.24 -29.08 -38.99
CA ALA A 423 -0.95 -29.28 -39.83
C ALA A 423 -1.54 -27.94 -40.30
N THR A 424 -1.62 -26.93 -39.41
CA THR A 424 -2.17 -25.61 -39.74
C THR A 424 -1.27 -24.88 -40.74
N LEU A 425 0.05 -24.91 -40.53
CA LEU A 425 1.01 -24.31 -41.45
C LEU A 425 0.95 -25.00 -42.82
N ARG A 426 0.96 -26.34 -42.84
CA ARG A 426 0.86 -27.13 -44.08
C ARG A 426 -0.41 -26.79 -44.86
N ALA A 427 -1.55 -26.74 -44.20
CA ALA A 427 -2.82 -26.39 -44.83
C ALA A 427 -2.77 -24.98 -45.46
N ALA A 428 -2.27 -23.99 -44.72
CA ALA A 428 -2.11 -22.63 -45.23
C ALA A 428 -1.16 -22.56 -46.43
N VAL A 429 -0.07 -23.33 -46.42
CA VAL A 429 0.87 -23.43 -47.54
C VAL A 429 0.22 -24.02 -48.79
N LEU A 430 -0.54 -25.10 -48.65
CA LEU A 430 -1.22 -25.75 -49.79
C LEU A 430 -2.36 -24.90 -50.37
N GLU A 431 -2.98 -24.05 -49.55
CA GLU A 431 -3.95 -23.06 -50.01
C GLU A 431 -3.30 -21.84 -50.70
N SER A 432 -2.01 -21.60 -50.47
CA SER A 432 -1.29 -20.48 -51.09
C SER A 432 -1.14 -20.66 -52.60
N ALA A 433 -1.33 -19.57 -53.33
CA ALA A 433 -1.00 -19.49 -54.76
C ALA A 433 0.44 -19.02 -55.00
N ASP A 434 1.18 -18.66 -53.94
CA ASP A 434 2.54 -18.15 -54.02
C ASP A 434 3.55 -19.32 -54.04
N THR A 435 4.21 -19.49 -55.19
CA THR A 435 5.22 -20.54 -55.40
C THR A 435 6.46 -20.35 -54.53
N ASP A 436 6.78 -19.13 -54.11
CA ASP A 436 7.93 -18.87 -53.25
C ASP A 436 7.67 -19.37 -51.83
N GLN A 437 6.44 -19.20 -51.33
CA GLN A 437 6.01 -19.72 -50.03
C GLN A 437 5.97 -21.25 -50.01
N LEU A 438 5.41 -21.87 -51.06
CA LEU A 438 5.46 -23.33 -51.25
C LEU A 438 6.89 -23.85 -51.27
N TRP A 439 7.78 -23.17 -52.01
CA TRP A 439 9.18 -23.56 -52.10
C TRP A 439 9.90 -23.42 -50.75
N GLN A 440 9.66 -22.33 -50.02
CA GLN A 440 10.23 -22.09 -48.70
C GLN A 440 9.82 -23.17 -47.70
N PHE A 441 8.53 -23.55 -47.67
CA PHE A 441 8.06 -24.64 -46.83
C PHE A 441 8.71 -25.98 -47.21
N ALA A 442 8.85 -26.27 -48.51
CA ALA A 442 9.50 -27.49 -49.00
C ALA A 442 10.98 -27.62 -48.58
N GLN A 443 11.65 -26.51 -48.21
CA GLN A 443 13.01 -26.54 -47.67
C GLN A 443 13.08 -26.83 -46.16
N THR A 444 11.95 -26.88 -45.45
CA THR A 444 11.89 -27.23 -44.03
C THR A 444 11.96 -28.74 -43.85
N SER A 445 12.32 -29.23 -42.67
CA SER A 445 12.31 -30.68 -42.39
C SER A 445 10.92 -31.32 -42.52
N THR A 446 9.85 -30.53 -42.35
CA THR A 446 8.47 -31.00 -42.46
C THR A 446 8.02 -31.04 -43.91
N GLY A 447 8.28 -29.99 -44.68
CA GLY A 447 7.90 -29.92 -46.09
C GLY A 447 8.79 -30.74 -47.03
N ALA A 448 10.02 -31.08 -46.63
CA ALA A 448 10.94 -31.84 -47.47
C ALA A 448 10.45 -33.25 -47.82
N ASP A 449 9.56 -33.81 -46.99
CA ASP A 449 8.96 -35.13 -47.16
C ASP A 449 7.45 -35.06 -47.49
N ASP A 450 6.95 -33.88 -47.89
CA ASP A 450 5.54 -33.68 -48.24
C ASP A 450 5.30 -33.81 -49.75
N LEU A 451 4.76 -34.96 -50.18
CA LEU A 451 4.48 -35.26 -51.58
C LEU A 451 3.59 -34.20 -52.26
N GLU A 452 2.52 -33.78 -51.56
CA GLU A 452 1.50 -32.88 -52.11
C GLU A 452 2.06 -31.47 -52.37
N VAL A 453 3.01 -31.02 -51.54
CA VAL A 453 3.72 -29.74 -51.74
C VAL A 453 4.51 -29.77 -53.04
N TYR A 454 5.21 -30.87 -53.35
CA TYR A 454 5.96 -31.00 -54.59
C TYR A 454 5.06 -31.20 -55.82
N GLU A 455 3.91 -31.85 -55.68
CA GLU A 455 2.88 -31.89 -56.73
C GLU A 455 2.36 -30.49 -57.07
N ARG A 456 2.05 -29.68 -56.06
CA ARG A 456 1.62 -28.29 -56.25
C ARG A 456 2.71 -27.42 -56.86
N LEU A 457 3.97 -27.57 -56.42
CA LEU A 457 5.10 -26.86 -57.00
C LEU A 457 5.30 -27.21 -58.47
N GLU A 458 5.28 -28.50 -58.85
CA GLU A 458 5.41 -28.91 -60.25
C GLU A 458 4.29 -28.35 -61.13
N ALA A 459 3.06 -28.33 -60.60
CA ALA A 459 1.89 -27.82 -61.32
C ALA A 459 1.89 -26.28 -61.47
N ALA A 460 2.42 -25.54 -60.49
CA ALA A 460 2.38 -24.09 -60.46
C ALA A 460 3.63 -23.40 -61.06
N LEU A 461 4.80 -24.05 -61.00
CA LEU A 461 6.05 -23.46 -61.49
C LEU A 461 6.11 -23.43 -63.04
N PRO A 462 6.57 -22.31 -63.64
CA PRO A 462 6.85 -22.24 -65.07
C PRO A 462 7.84 -23.31 -65.55
N LEU A 463 7.75 -23.70 -66.83
CA LEU A 463 8.61 -24.75 -67.40
C LEU A 463 10.11 -24.43 -67.30
N ASP A 464 10.47 -23.14 -67.31
CA ASP A 464 11.82 -22.59 -67.27
C ASP A 464 12.29 -22.21 -65.85
N ASP A 465 11.46 -22.39 -64.82
CA ASP A 465 11.84 -22.07 -63.44
C ASP A 465 12.93 -23.05 -62.94
N PRO A 466 14.07 -22.53 -62.41
CA PRO A 466 15.20 -23.37 -62.00
C PRO A 466 14.88 -24.32 -60.84
N ARG A 467 13.80 -24.08 -60.09
CA ARG A 467 13.35 -24.94 -58.97
C ARG A 467 12.60 -26.18 -59.44
N ARG A 468 12.02 -26.13 -60.65
CA ARG A 468 11.12 -27.17 -61.17
C ARG A 468 11.78 -28.55 -61.30
N PRO A 469 13.02 -28.70 -61.83
CA PRO A 469 13.68 -30.00 -61.86
C PRO A 469 13.82 -30.65 -60.48
N THR A 470 14.14 -29.86 -59.45
CA THR A 470 14.23 -30.36 -58.07
C THR A 470 12.87 -30.80 -57.53
N ALA A 471 11.81 -30.04 -57.81
CA ALA A 471 10.45 -30.41 -57.41
C ALA A 471 10.01 -31.75 -58.01
N VAL A 472 10.25 -31.95 -59.32
CA VAL A 472 9.94 -33.21 -60.03
C VAL A 472 10.70 -34.39 -59.42
N VAL A 473 12.02 -34.26 -59.21
CA VAL A 473 12.85 -35.34 -58.65
C VAL A 473 12.40 -35.70 -57.23
N ARG A 474 12.09 -34.70 -56.40
CA ARG A 474 11.60 -34.94 -55.03
C ARG A 474 10.24 -35.60 -55.02
N ARG A 475 9.31 -35.17 -55.88
CA ARG A 475 7.99 -35.80 -56.03
C ARG A 475 8.11 -37.27 -56.42
N LEU A 476 8.91 -37.58 -57.44
CA LEU A 476 9.09 -38.96 -57.91
C LEU A 476 9.62 -39.86 -56.79
N ARG A 477 10.65 -39.41 -56.06
CA ARG A 477 11.18 -40.14 -54.90
C ARG A 477 10.10 -40.43 -53.86
N LEU A 478 9.32 -39.41 -53.48
CA LEU A 478 8.28 -39.52 -52.45
C LEU A 478 7.06 -40.34 -52.91
N SER A 479 6.85 -40.51 -54.21
CA SER A 479 5.79 -41.37 -54.74
C SER A 479 6.15 -42.85 -54.83
N GLU A 480 7.45 -43.17 -54.68
CA GLU A 480 7.98 -44.54 -54.68
C GLU A 480 8.21 -45.11 -53.26
N GLU A 481 8.19 -44.24 -52.24
CA GLU A 481 8.24 -44.57 -50.80
C GLU A 481 6.83 -44.84 -50.25
#